data_AF-A0A5Y0UXY7-F1
#
_entry.id   AF-A0A5Y0UXY7-F1
#
_cell.length_a   1.000
_cell.length_b   1.000
_cell.length_c   1.000
_cell.angle_alpha   90.00
_cell.angle_beta   90.00
_cell.angle_gamma   90.00
#
_symmetry.space_group_name_H-M   'P 1'
#
loop_
_entity.id
_entity.type
_entity.pdbx_description
1 polymer ?
#
loop_
_entity_poly.entity_id
_entity_poly.type
_entity_poly.pdbx_seq_one_letter_code
_entity_poly.pdbx_strand_id
1 'polypeptide(L)'
;MLTVKQIDAAKPAEKSYRLADSGGLFLFVPPSGKKVWRMRYRFDGKEKTLVIGPYPQISLTEARAKQSDAKMKLLAGVDPSEQKQAIKKKEKEEVADSFGDIFREWHAHKSKVWSKGYADEMMNMFTGDILPLIGHLRMEEVEPMMLLKVIRLFEDRGAMERADKARRRCGEVFSYAIVTGRAKYNPAPDLVGAMKGYRKNNYPFLPMHRIHEFQRALNGYGGWVIGKIAAQVLHYTAMRTVELRSLVWSGIDFENRLITVDPEVMKGRKLHVVPMSEQVTALFKFLQQITGQYELCFPGRNDRKKPISENAVLGVIRGIGYEGQTCGHGFRHQFSTVLNEKHWNSDAIEMQLAHVSGGTRSVYNHAAYLATRREMMQFWADWLDEKVS
;
A
#
# COMPACT_ATOMS: atom_id res chain seq x y z
N MET A 1 56.52 27.57 -7.19
CA MET A 1 55.26 26.90 -7.59
C MET A 1 55.32 25.45 -7.15
N LEU A 2 54.18 24.88 -6.78
CA LEU A 2 54.05 23.50 -6.32
C LEU A 2 54.24 22.51 -7.49
N THR A 3 54.81 21.34 -7.21
CA THR A 3 55.04 20.26 -8.19
C THR A 3 54.30 18.97 -7.81
N VAL A 4 54.04 18.10 -8.78
CA VAL A 4 53.39 16.79 -8.55
C VAL A 4 54.17 15.95 -7.53
N LYS A 5 55.51 15.90 -7.64
CA LYS A 5 56.38 15.21 -6.69
C LYS A 5 56.20 15.69 -5.24
N GLN A 6 56.03 17.00 -5.03
CA GLN A 6 55.77 17.57 -3.70
C GLN A 6 54.37 17.22 -3.16
N ILE A 7 53.39 17.09 -4.04
CA ILE A 7 52.02 16.70 -3.68
C ILE A 7 51.98 15.23 -3.28
N ASP A 8 52.67 14.36 -4.01
CA ASP A 8 52.72 12.92 -3.73
C ASP A 8 53.45 12.64 -2.42
N ALA A 9 54.54 13.38 -2.15
CA ALA A 9 55.28 13.30 -0.90
C ALA A 9 54.52 13.83 0.32
N ALA A 10 53.44 14.60 0.11
CA ALA A 10 52.66 15.19 1.19
C ALA A 10 51.86 14.12 1.95
N LYS A 11 52.28 13.80 3.18
CA LYS A 11 51.59 12.85 4.07
C LYS A 11 50.69 13.57 5.08
N PRO A 12 49.61 12.94 5.56
CA PRO A 12 48.82 13.48 6.66
C PRO A 12 49.68 13.66 7.92
N ALA A 13 49.41 14.69 8.71
CA ALA A 13 50.07 14.97 9.99
C ALA A 13 49.01 15.19 11.08
N GLU A 14 49.43 15.26 12.35
CA GLU A 14 48.53 15.49 13.50
C GLU A 14 47.70 16.77 13.36
N LYS A 15 48.27 17.81 12.73
CA LYS A 15 47.59 19.07 12.43
C LYS A 15 47.51 19.28 10.92
N SER A 16 46.40 19.89 10.47
CA SER A 16 46.25 20.25 9.06
C SER A 16 47.29 21.28 8.65
N TYR A 17 47.86 21.13 7.45
CA TYR A 17 48.80 22.10 6.90
C TYR A 17 48.47 22.42 5.43
N ARG A 18 49.17 23.42 4.90
CA ARG A 18 48.96 23.93 3.54
C ARG A 18 50.26 23.84 2.76
N LEU A 19 50.18 23.35 1.52
CA LEU A 19 51.26 23.44 0.55
C LEU A 19 50.91 24.54 -0.44
N ALA A 20 51.60 25.68 -0.33
CA ALA A 20 51.32 26.85 -1.14
C ALA A 20 51.70 26.63 -2.62
N ASP A 21 50.83 27.10 -3.51
CA ASP A 21 51.13 27.34 -4.91
C ASP A 21 51.01 28.85 -5.21
N SER A 22 51.04 29.24 -6.48
CA SER A 22 50.95 30.63 -6.90
C SER A 22 49.55 31.23 -6.72
N GLY A 23 49.47 32.56 -6.54
CA GLY A 23 48.23 33.31 -6.68
C GLY A 23 47.14 33.00 -5.65
N GLY A 24 47.51 32.51 -4.49
CA GLY A 24 46.58 32.14 -3.41
C GLY A 24 46.06 30.71 -3.49
N LEU A 25 46.39 29.92 -4.53
CA LEU A 25 46.12 28.49 -4.60
C LEU A 25 47.02 27.74 -3.61
N PHE A 26 46.48 26.74 -2.93
CA PHE A 26 47.23 25.83 -2.09
C PHE A 26 46.52 24.48 -1.97
N LEU A 27 47.30 23.44 -1.71
CA LEU A 27 46.78 22.14 -1.32
C LEU A 27 46.59 22.11 0.20
N PHE A 28 45.36 21.87 0.65
CA PHE A 28 45.04 21.65 2.05
C PHE A 28 45.16 20.17 2.39
N VAL A 29 46.01 19.83 3.35
CA VAL A 29 46.25 18.46 3.82
C VAL A 29 45.70 18.32 5.24
N PRO A 30 44.50 17.75 5.41
CA PRO A 30 43.95 17.47 6.74
C PRO A 30 44.58 16.20 7.35
N PRO A 31 44.46 16.00 8.68
CA PRO A 31 44.86 14.75 9.34
C PRO A 31 44.19 13.50 8.76
N SER A 32 42.97 13.63 8.21
CA SER A 32 42.24 12.54 7.53
C SER A 32 42.86 12.09 6.21
N GLY A 33 43.85 12.80 5.70
CA GLY A 33 44.55 12.50 4.45
C GLY A 33 43.77 12.78 3.16
N LYS A 34 42.50 13.18 3.23
CA LYS A 34 41.72 13.63 2.06
C LYS A 34 42.15 15.03 1.64
N LYS A 35 43.15 15.11 0.75
CA LYS A 35 43.74 16.36 0.24
C LYS A 35 42.72 17.15 -0.60
N VAL A 36 42.69 18.47 -0.45
CA VAL A 36 41.73 19.35 -1.14
C VAL A 36 42.41 20.60 -1.67
N TRP A 37 42.16 20.96 -2.92
CA TRP A 37 42.57 22.23 -3.50
C TRP A 37 41.72 23.38 -2.97
N ARG A 38 42.39 24.43 -2.48
CA ARG A 38 41.74 25.65 -1.99
C ARG A 38 42.45 26.88 -2.53
N MET A 39 41.70 27.95 -2.72
CA MET A 39 42.22 29.25 -3.13
C MET A 39 41.84 30.28 -2.08
N ARG A 40 42.82 31.03 -1.59
CA ARG A 40 42.64 32.19 -0.72
C ARG A 40 42.51 33.45 -1.56
N TYR A 41 41.54 34.29 -1.24
CA TYR A 41 41.28 35.54 -1.97
C TYR A 41 40.69 36.59 -1.03
N ARG A 42 40.62 37.84 -1.51
CA ARG A 42 39.88 38.92 -0.85
C ARG A 42 38.74 39.38 -1.73
N PHE A 43 37.60 39.62 -1.12
CA PHE A 43 36.43 40.21 -1.76
C PHE A 43 35.75 41.10 -0.73
N ASP A 44 35.43 42.34 -1.12
CA ASP A 44 34.81 43.34 -0.26
C ASP A 44 35.53 43.52 1.09
N GLY A 45 36.86 43.71 1.04
CA GLY A 45 37.72 43.90 2.22
C GLY A 45 37.95 42.66 3.10
N LYS A 46 37.26 41.54 2.85
CA LYS A 46 37.33 40.32 3.67
C LYS A 46 38.14 39.22 3.02
N GLU A 47 38.96 38.53 3.81
CA GLU A 47 39.69 37.34 3.36
C GLU A 47 38.77 36.11 3.38
N LYS A 48 38.62 35.47 2.22
CA LYS A 48 37.76 34.29 2.01
C LYS A 48 38.59 33.14 1.41
N THR A 49 38.09 31.91 1.55
CA THR A 49 38.71 30.70 0.99
C THR A 49 37.70 29.94 0.12
N LEU A 50 38.03 29.76 -1.15
CA LEU A 50 37.26 28.97 -2.11
C LEU A 50 37.77 27.52 -2.12
N VAL A 51 36.86 26.55 -1.99
CA VAL A 51 37.18 25.14 -2.23
C VAL A 51 37.07 24.84 -3.73
N ILE A 52 38.18 24.46 -4.37
CA ILE A 52 38.22 24.10 -5.79
C ILE A 52 37.75 22.65 -5.97
N GLY A 53 38.29 21.72 -5.17
CA GLY A 53 37.81 20.34 -5.08
C GLY A 53 38.89 19.36 -4.63
N PRO A 54 38.55 18.07 -4.56
CA PRO A 54 39.42 17.06 -3.97
C PRO A 54 40.57 16.65 -4.90
N TYR A 55 41.71 16.30 -4.33
CA TYR A 55 42.81 15.62 -5.02
C TYR A 55 42.74 14.12 -4.69
N PRO A 56 42.99 13.20 -5.65
CA PRO A 56 43.51 13.43 -7.00
C PRO A 56 42.46 13.70 -8.09
N GLN A 57 41.16 13.76 -7.77
CA GLN A 57 40.09 13.94 -8.77
C GLN A 57 40.21 15.26 -9.55
N ILE A 58 40.85 16.27 -8.95
CA ILE A 58 41.29 17.48 -9.63
C ILE A 58 42.83 17.47 -9.59
N SER A 59 43.43 17.40 -10.77
CA SER A 59 44.87 17.51 -10.96
C SER A 59 45.39 18.91 -10.62
N LEU A 60 46.70 19.05 -10.42
CA LEU A 60 47.33 20.36 -10.21
C LEU A 60 47.05 21.34 -11.36
N THR A 61 47.06 20.84 -12.60
CA THR A 61 46.79 21.64 -13.81
C THR A 61 45.35 22.15 -13.82
N GLU A 62 44.38 21.27 -13.54
CA GLU A 62 42.96 21.66 -13.45
C GLU A 62 42.68 22.60 -12.28
N ALA A 63 43.40 22.42 -11.15
CA ALA A 63 43.30 23.33 -10.01
C ALA A 63 43.77 24.75 -10.36
N ARG A 64 44.84 24.88 -11.15
CA ARG A 64 45.32 26.17 -11.68
C ARG A 64 44.35 26.79 -12.67
N ALA A 65 43.76 26.01 -13.58
CA ALA A 65 42.74 26.50 -14.50
C ALA A 65 41.52 27.06 -13.74
N LYS A 66 40.97 26.27 -12.79
CA LYS A 66 39.84 26.70 -11.94
C LYS A 66 40.18 27.90 -11.05
N GLN A 67 41.43 28.06 -10.66
CA GLN A 67 41.90 29.27 -9.96
C GLN A 67 41.85 30.50 -10.88
N SER A 68 42.33 30.39 -12.12
CA SER A 68 42.27 31.48 -13.10
C SER A 68 40.82 31.89 -13.37
N ASP A 69 39.90 30.94 -13.54
CA ASP A 69 38.47 31.22 -13.69
C ASP A 69 37.89 31.96 -12.48
N ALA A 70 38.24 31.51 -11.27
CA ALA A 70 37.81 32.16 -10.04
C ALA A 70 38.36 33.60 -9.93
N LYS A 71 39.59 33.85 -10.40
CA LYS A 71 40.16 35.21 -10.45
C LYS A 71 39.45 36.10 -11.46
N MET A 72 39.10 35.58 -12.63
CA MET A 72 38.31 36.33 -13.62
C MET A 72 36.96 36.76 -13.06
N LYS A 73 36.30 35.88 -12.30
CA LYS A 73 35.04 36.19 -11.61
C LYS A 73 35.20 37.29 -10.54
N LEU A 74 36.30 37.25 -9.79
CA LEU A 74 36.61 38.30 -8.81
C LEU A 74 36.85 39.66 -9.48
N LEU A 75 37.52 39.69 -10.65
CA LEU A 75 37.70 40.91 -11.45
C LEU A 75 36.37 41.45 -11.98
N ALA A 76 35.41 40.57 -12.27
CA ALA A 76 34.05 40.94 -12.66
C ALA A 76 33.14 41.31 -11.47
N GLY A 77 33.67 41.43 -10.25
CA GLY A 77 32.89 41.80 -9.06
C GLY A 77 32.00 40.67 -8.51
N VAL A 78 32.23 39.41 -8.91
CA VAL A 78 31.45 38.25 -8.45
C VAL A 78 32.24 37.45 -7.42
N ASP A 79 31.65 37.20 -6.24
CA ASP A 79 32.21 36.27 -5.25
C ASP A 79 32.04 34.80 -5.71
N PRO A 80 33.13 34.06 -6.00
CA PRO A 80 33.03 32.69 -6.50
C PRO A 80 32.49 31.69 -5.47
N SER A 81 32.63 31.97 -4.18
CA SER A 81 32.11 31.11 -3.11
C SER A 81 30.60 31.26 -2.94
N GLU A 82 30.08 32.48 -3.05
CA GLU A 82 28.64 32.75 -3.00
C GLU A 82 27.95 32.24 -4.27
N GLN A 83 28.56 32.40 -5.45
CA GLN A 83 28.03 31.80 -6.69
C GLN A 83 27.97 30.26 -6.60
N LYS A 84 29.01 29.63 -6.04
CA LYS A 84 29.03 28.17 -5.83
C LYS A 84 27.99 27.71 -4.81
N GLN A 85 27.72 28.49 -3.77
CA GLN A 85 26.66 28.22 -2.81
C GLN A 85 25.27 28.42 -3.42
N ALA A 86 25.07 29.45 -4.24
CA ALA A 86 23.82 29.71 -4.95
C ALA A 86 23.48 28.60 -5.94
N ILE A 87 24.46 28.10 -6.72
CA ILE A 87 24.28 26.95 -7.61
C ILE A 87 23.91 25.71 -6.79
N LYS A 88 24.63 25.41 -5.71
CA LYS A 88 24.35 24.25 -4.86
C LYS A 88 23.01 24.35 -4.12
N LYS A 89 22.55 25.57 -3.81
CA LYS A 89 21.23 25.84 -3.22
C LYS A 89 20.14 25.63 -4.27
N LYS A 90 20.35 26.13 -5.49
CA LYS A 90 19.45 25.92 -6.63
C LYS A 90 19.34 24.43 -6.99
N GLU A 91 20.44 23.68 -7.04
CA GLU A 91 20.45 22.22 -7.24
C GLU A 91 19.72 21.45 -6.12
N LYS A 92 19.72 21.95 -4.88
CA LYS A 92 18.97 21.36 -3.76
C LYS A 92 17.48 21.72 -3.79
N GLU A 93 17.15 22.92 -4.25
CA GLU A 93 15.78 23.36 -4.48
C GLU A 93 15.17 22.68 -5.72
N GLU A 94 15.98 22.33 -6.73
CA GLU A 94 15.60 21.58 -7.94
C GLU A 94 15.26 20.09 -7.69
N VAL A 95 15.53 19.56 -6.49
CA VAL A 95 15.07 18.23 -6.04
C VAL A 95 13.72 18.30 -5.32
N ALA A 96 13.21 19.50 -5.00
CA ALA A 96 11.79 19.65 -4.68
C ALA A 96 10.97 19.36 -5.94
N ASP A 97 9.88 18.59 -5.81
CA ASP A 97 8.99 18.13 -6.89
C ASP A 97 9.46 16.89 -7.70
N SER A 98 10.31 16.03 -7.13
CA SER A 98 10.50 14.68 -7.69
C SER A 98 9.20 13.86 -7.65
N PHE A 99 9.06 12.85 -8.52
CA PHE A 99 7.92 11.93 -8.51
C PHE A 99 7.73 11.31 -7.12
N GLY A 100 8.83 10.99 -6.43
CA GLY A 100 8.79 10.44 -5.08
C GLY A 100 8.25 11.42 -4.05
N ASP A 101 8.57 12.71 -4.15
CA ASP A 101 8.06 13.73 -3.22
C ASP A 101 6.58 14.00 -3.46
N ILE A 102 6.17 14.12 -4.72
CA ILE A 102 4.75 14.28 -5.09
C ILE A 102 3.95 13.06 -4.67
N PHE A 103 4.49 11.85 -4.84
CA PHE A 103 3.87 10.64 -4.33
C PHE A 103 3.68 10.69 -2.81
N ARG A 104 4.69 11.12 -2.03
CA ARG A 104 4.57 11.22 -0.57
C ARG A 104 3.52 12.24 -0.15
N GLU A 105 3.47 13.40 -0.81
CA GLU A 105 2.45 14.44 -0.58
C GLU A 105 1.04 13.89 -0.87
N TRP A 106 0.87 13.29 -2.04
CA TRP A 106 -0.39 12.68 -2.47
C TRP A 106 -0.82 11.53 -1.53
N HIS A 107 0.12 10.68 -1.12
CA HIS A 107 -0.14 9.56 -0.22
C HIS A 107 -0.55 10.06 1.16
N ALA A 108 0.11 11.09 1.71
CA ALA A 108 -0.26 11.70 2.98
C ALA A 108 -1.68 12.30 2.93
N HIS A 109 -2.06 12.91 1.80
CA HIS A 109 -3.42 13.42 1.60
C HIS A 109 -4.46 12.28 1.53
N LYS A 110 -4.20 11.23 0.73
CA LYS A 110 -5.14 10.12 0.54
C LYS A 110 -5.27 9.20 1.77
N SER A 111 -4.19 9.03 2.53
CA SER A 111 -4.16 8.18 3.72
C SER A 111 -5.11 8.64 4.83
N LYS A 112 -5.55 9.91 4.82
CA LYS A 112 -6.58 10.42 5.73
C LYS A 112 -7.95 9.74 5.55
N VAL A 113 -8.22 9.20 4.35
CA VAL A 113 -9.51 8.59 4.00
C VAL A 113 -9.39 7.07 3.88
N TRP A 114 -8.20 6.56 3.60
CA TRP A 114 -7.96 5.12 3.49
C TRP A 114 -7.86 4.45 4.86
N SER A 115 -8.13 3.14 4.90
CA SER A 115 -7.78 2.34 6.06
C SER A 115 -6.25 2.27 6.18
N LYS A 116 -5.75 2.15 7.42
CA LYS A 116 -4.31 2.06 7.70
C LYS A 116 -3.63 0.95 6.88
N GLY A 117 -4.21 -0.25 6.85
CA GLY A 117 -3.67 -1.37 6.09
C GLY A 117 -3.59 -1.09 4.58
N TYR A 118 -4.57 -0.40 4.01
CA TYR A 118 -4.54 -0.04 2.60
C TYR A 118 -3.49 1.05 2.30
N ALA A 119 -3.35 2.04 3.19
CA ALA A 119 -2.32 3.07 3.08
C ALA A 119 -0.91 2.45 3.13
N ASP A 120 -0.69 1.50 4.05
CA ASP A 120 0.58 0.78 4.19
C ASP A 120 0.86 -0.12 2.98
N GLU A 121 -0.14 -0.87 2.48
CA GLU A 121 -0.02 -1.67 1.26
C GLU A 121 0.42 -0.81 0.07
N MET A 122 -0.20 0.38 -0.07
CA MET A 122 0.14 1.31 -1.14
C MET A 122 1.54 1.89 -0.99
N MET A 123 1.93 2.28 0.23
CA MET A 123 3.28 2.76 0.51
C MET A 123 4.31 1.69 0.13
N ASN A 124 4.12 0.45 0.57
CA ASN A 124 5.03 -0.66 0.30
C ASN A 124 5.16 -0.98 -1.19
N MET A 125 4.05 -0.93 -1.95
CA MET A 125 4.10 -1.08 -3.40
C MET A 125 4.97 -0.01 -4.06
N PHE A 126 4.81 1.25 -3.65
CA PHE A 126 5.58 2.34 -4.22
C PHE A 126 7.05 2.27 -3.81
N THR A 127 7.36 2.10 -2.53
CA THR A 127 8.74 2.06 -2.04
C THR A 127 9.51 0.84 -2.53
N GLY A 128 8.85 -0.31 -2.67
CA GLY A 128 9.48 -1.55 -3.12
C GLY A 128 9.66 -1.67 -4.63
N ASP A 129 8.66 -1.26 -5.41
CA ASP A 129 8.61 -1.59 -6.84
C ASP A 129 8.68 -0.37 -7.78
N ILE A 130 8.22 0.81 -7.36
CA ILE A 130 8.00 1.98 -8.26
C ILE A 130 9.07 3.06 -8.05
N LEU A 131 9.20 3.56 -6.83
CA LEU A 131 10.12 4.64 -6.47
C LEU A 131 11.59 4.32 -6.74
N PRO A 132 12.09 3.08 -6.62
CA PRO A 132 13.46 2.77 -7.01
C PRO A 132 13.78 3.08 -8.48
N LEU A 133 12.78 3.01 -9.37
CA LEU A 133 12.97 3.26 -10.80
C LEU A 133 12.76 4.73 -11.18
N ILE A 134 11.66 5.33 -10.73
CA ILE A 134 11.23 6.66 -11.20
C ILE A 134 11.12 7.71 -10.10
N GLY A 135 11.29 7.32 -8.83
CA GLY A 135 11.03 8.21 -7.69
C GLY A 135 11.98 9.39 -7.56
N HIS A 136 13.19 9.30 -8.11
CA HIS A 136 14.18 10.37 -8.10
C HIS A 136 14.06 11.35 -9.27
N LEU A 137 13.20 11.04 -10.25
CA LEU A 137 13.03 11.83 -11.47
C LEU A 137 12.02 12.95 -11.24
N ARG A 138 12.18 14.07 -11.95
CA ARG A 138 11.17 15.12 -12.03
C ARG A 138 9.99 14.63 -12.86
N MET A 139 8.80 15.19 -12.62
CA MET A 139 7.58 14.75 -13.33
C MET A 139 7.70 14.83 -14.85
N GLU A 140 8.41 15.82 -15.36
CA GLU A 140 8.66 16.02 -16.79
C GLU A 140 9.66 15.02 -17.40
N GLU A 141 10.48 14.39 -16.56
CA GLU A 141 11.49 13.39 -16.97
C GLU A 141 10.92 11.97 -16.96
N VAL A 142 9.75 11.77 -16.35
CA VAL A 142 9.09 10.46 -16.32
C VAL A 142 8.37 10.22 -17.65
N GLU A 143 9.10 9.64 -18.60
CA GLU A 143 8.56 9.30 -19.91
C GLU A 143 7.59 8.09 -19.86
N PRO A 144 6.64 7.99 -20.80
CA PRO A 144 5.72 6.85 -20.88
C PRO A 144 6.45 5.49 -20.90
N MET A 145 7.59 5.40 -21.59
CA MET A 145 8.39 4.18 -21.67
C MET A 145 8.98 3.76 -20.32
N MET A 146 9.31 4.72 -19.44
CA MET A 146 9.80 4.42 -18.09
C MET A 146 8.68 3.91 -17.21
N LEU A 147 7.49 4.51 -17.30
CA LEU A 147 6.31 4.01 -16.59
C LEU A 147 5.89 2.62 -17.11
N LEU A 148 6.02 2.35 -18.41
CA LEU A 148 5.81 1.01 -18.96
C LEU A 148 6.81 -0.02 -18.40
N LYS A 149 8.09 0.35 -18.20
CA LYS A 149 9.07 -0.54 -17.55
C LYS A 149 8.66 -0.89 -16.12
N VAL A 150 8.15 0.09 -15.36
CA VAL A 150 7.59 -0.16 -14.01
C VAL A 150 6.46 -1.19 -14.08
N ILE A 151 5.53 -1.03 -15.02
CA ILE A 151 4.39 -1.94 -15.18
C ILE A 151 4.86 -3.35 -15.56
N ARG A 152 5.82 -3.47 -16.49
CA ARG A 152 6.37 -4.76 -16.93
C ARG A 152 7.04 -5.54 -15.80
N LEU A 153 7.66 -4.89 -14.81
CA LEU A 153 8.19 -5.59 -13.63
C LEU A 153 7.12 -6.40 -12.88
N PHE A 154 5.88 -5.91 -12.84
CA PHE A 154 4.77 -6.66 -12.24
C PHE A 154 4.27 -7.76 -13.17
N GLU A 155 4.19 -7.50 -14.47
CA GLU A 155 3.77 -8.51 -15.46
C GLU A 155 4.74 -9.69 -15.52
N ASP A 156 6.05 -9.43 -15.49
CA ASP A 156 7.11 -10.45 -15.57
C ASP A 156 7.14 -11.34 -14.32
N ARG A 157 6.61 -10.86 -13.20
CA ARG A 157 6.38 -11.66 -11.98
C ARG A 157 5.02 -12.40 -11.99
N GLY A 158 4.25 -12.30 -13.07
CA GLY A 158 2.89 -12.86 -13.18
C GLY A 158 1.82 -12.10 -12.39
N ALA A 159 2.14 -10.92 -11.84
CA ALA A 159 1.27 -10.15 -10.95
C ALA A 159 0.44 -9.11 -11.71
N MET A 160 -0.37 -9.56 -12.66
CA MET A 160 -1.03 -8.66 -13.61
C MET A 160 -2.06 -7.70 -12.98
N GLU A 161 -2.80 -8.12 -11.93
CA GLU A 161 -3.68 -7.21 -11.18
C GLU A 161 -2.90 -6.10 -10.48
N ARG A 162 -1.71 -6.45 -9.95
CA ARG A 162 -0.80 -5.47 -9.34
C ARG A 162 -0.23 -4.53 -10.40
N ALA A 163 0.00 -5.00 -11.62
CA ALA A 163 0.44 -4.18 -12.74
C ALA A 163 -0.59 -3.08 -13.08
N ASP A 164 -1.88 -3.42 -13.23
CA ASP A 164 -2.93 -2.41 -13.48
C ASP A 164 -3.11 -1.48 -12.27
N LYS A 165 -3.05 -2.02 -11.04
CA LYS A 165 -3.10 -1.21 -9.81
C LYS A 165 -1.95 -0.21 -9.76
N ALA A 166 -0.72 -0.62 -10.08
CA ALA A 166 0.45 0.25 -10.13
C ALA A 166 0.27 1.36 -11.18
N ARG A 167 -0.11 1.01 -12.42
CA ARG A 167 -0.40 1.98 -13.49
C ARG A 167 -1.42 3.03 -13.05
N ARG A 168 -2.56 2.59 -12.52
CA ARG A 168 -3.64 3.49 -12.07
C ARG A 168 -3.15 4.43 -10.97
N ARG A 169 -2.38 3.94 -10.01
CA ARG A 169 -1.90 4.73 -8.88
C ARG A 169 -0.81 5.72 -9.29
N CYS A 170 0.10 5.32 -10.17
CA CYS A 170 1.01 6.26 -10.83
C CYS A 170 0.22 7.35 -11.58
N GLY A 171 -0.82 6.96 -12.30
CA GLY A 171 -1.73 7.90 -12.96
C GLY A 171 -2.39 8.89 -11.99
N GLU A 172 -2.80 8.45 -10.81
CA GLU A 172 -3.37 9.34 -9.78
C GLU A 172 -2.32 10.31 -9.21
N VAL A 173 -1.06 9.90 -9.07
CA VAL A 173 0.06 10.79 -8.69
C VAL A 173 0.30 11.85 -9.77
N PHE A 174 0.30 11.46 -11.05
CA PHE A 174 0.38 12.40 -12.17
C PHE A 174 -0.80 13.37 -12.19
N SER A 175 -2.03 12.88 -12.02
CA SER A 175 -3.20 13.75 -11.95
C SER A 175 -3.12 14.75 -10.79
N TYR A 176 -2.58 14.33 -9.65
CA TYR A 176 -2.35 15.24 -8.52
C TYR A 176 -1.27 16.30 -8.84
N ALA A 177 -0.19 15.90 -9.51
CA ALA A 177 0.83 16.84 -9.98
C ALA A 177 0.26 17.86 -10.97
N ILE A 178 -0.63 17.42 -11.88
CA ILE A 178 -1.27 18.32 -12.85
C ILE A 178 -2.14 19.36 -12.14
N VAL A 179 -3.00 18.92 -11.21
CA VAL A 179 -3.88 19.82 -10.46
C VAL A 179 -3.10 20.83 -9.60
N THR A 180 -1.91 20.44 -9.14
CA THR A 180 -1.00 21.32 -8.37
C THR A 180 -0.04 22.12 -9.25
N GLY A 181 -0.15 22.05 -10.58
CA GLY A 181 0.67 22.81 -11.52
C GLY A 181 2.09 22.30 -11.72
N ARG A 182 2.41 21.10 -11.23
CA ARG A 182 3.74 20.46 -11.25
C ARG A 182 3.95 19.46 -12.39
N ALA A 183 2.91 19.16 -13.15
CA ALA A 183 2.98 18.35 -14.37
C ALA A 183 1.98 18.87 -15.40
N LYS A 184 2.22 18.56 -16.68
CA LYS A 184 1.34 18.98 -17.79
C LYS A 184 0.59 17.82 -18.45
N TYR A 185 1.05 16.59 -18.26
CA TYR A 185 0.53 15.42 -18.94
C TYR A 185 0.65 14.18 -18.05
N ASN A 186 -0.31 13.27 -18.20
CA ASN A 186 -0.36 12.01 -17.49
C ASN A 186 -0.20 10.86 -18.48
N PRO A 187 0.92 10.12 -18.47
CA PRO A 187 1.15 9.04 -19.41
C PRO A 187 0.38 7.75 -19.07
N ALA A 188 -0.16 7.61 -17.85
CA ALA A 188 -0.73 6.35 -17.38
C ALA A 188 -1.97 5.84 -18.13
N PRO A 189 -2.90 6.67 -18.63
CA PRO A 189 -4.04 6.22 -19.43
C PRO A 189 -3.62 5.55 -20.75
N ASP A 190 -2.60 6.10 -21.41
CA ASP A 190 -2.18 5.66 -22.75
C ASP A 190 -1.47 4.29 -22.72
N LEU A 191 -0.99 3.87 -21.54
CA LEU A 191 -0.33 2.59 -21.34
C LEU A 191 -1.27 1.39 -21.32
N VAL A 192 -2.59 1.59 -21.24
CA VAL A 192 -3.56 0.46 -21.19
C VAL A 192 -3.43 -0.45 -22.42
N GLY A 193 -3.27 0.12 -23.62
CA GLY A 193 -3.13 -0.65 -24.86
C GLY A 193 -1.78 -1.37 -24.99
N ALA A 194 -0.78 -0.99 -24.20
CA ALA A 194 0.56 -1.58 -24.22
C ALA A 194 0.77 -2.69 -23.17
N MET A 195 -0.20 -2.87 -22.25
CA MET A 195 -0.18 -3.94 -21.26
C MET A 195 -0.63 -5.27 -21.87
N LYS A 196 -0.10 -6.39 -21.36
CA LYS A 196 -0.51 -7.74 -21.77
C LYS A 196 -1.99 -8.03 -21.46
N GLY A 197 -2.60 -7.21 -20.61
CA GLY A 197 -3.94 -7.41 -20.10
C GLY A 197 -4.01 -8.57 -19.11
N TYR A 198 -5.12 -8.66 -18.39
CA TYR A 198 -5.38 -9.77 -17.48
C TYR A 198 -6.86 -10.10 -17.47
N ARG A 199 -7.17 -11.39 -17.56
CA ARG A 199 -8.51 -11.88 -17.26
C ARG A 199 -8.61 -12.07 -15.76
N LYS A 200 -9.51 -11.31 -15.13
CA LYS A 200 -9.81 -11.45 -13.72
C LYS A 200 -10.26 -12.89 -13.45
N ASN A 201 -9.47 -13.63 -12.68
CA ASN A 201 -9.89 -14.92 -12.16
C ASN A 201 -10.93 -14.68 -11.06
N ASN A 202 -12.14 -15.19 -11.25
CA ASN A 202 -13.16 -15.17 -10.22
C ASN A 202 -12.74 -16.13 -9.09
N TYR A 203 -13.12 -15.79 -7.86
CA TYR A 203 -12.89 -16.70 -6.73
C TYR A 203 -13.59 -18.05 -7.00
N PRO A 204 -12.96 -19.18 -6.63
CA PRO A 204 -13.58 -20.49 -6.83
C PRO A 204 -14.85 -20.60 -5.97
N PHE A 205 -15.90 -21.16 -6.56
CA PHE A 205 -17.16 -21.48 -5.88
C PHE A 205 -17.69 -22.82 -6.38
N LEU A 206 -18.35 -23.58 -5.50
CA LEU A 206 -18.98 -24.84 -5.90
C LEU A 206 -20.25 -24.58 -6.71
N PRO A 207 -20.54 -25.42 -7.72
CA PRO A 207 -21.83 -25.44 -8.38
C PRO A 207 -22.93 -25.88 -7.40
N MET A 208 -24.17 -25.45 -7.65
CA MET A 208 -25.30 -25.63 -6.72
C MET A 208 -25.48 -27.07 -6.22
N HIS A 209 -25.41 -28.06 -7.13
CA HIS A 209 -25.59 -29.47 -6.81
C HIS A 209 -24.53 -30.05 -5.85
N ARG A 210 -23.40 -29.36 -5.63
CA ARG A 210 -22.34 -29.77 -4.69
C ARG A 210 -22.39 -29.03 -3.36
N ILE A 211 -23.26 -28.04 -3.19
CA ILE A 211 -23.30 -27.22 -1.97
C ILE A 211 -23.73 -28.07 -0.76
N HIS A 212 -24.73 -28.93 -0.91
CA HIS A 212 -25.19 -29.80 0.19
C HIS A 212 -24.15 -30.85 0.58
N GLU A 213 -23.43 -31.42 -0.40
CA GLU A 213 -22.28 -32.31 -0.17
C GLU A 213 -21.22 -31.62 0.69
N PHE A 214 -20.88 -30.38 0.33
CA PHE A 214 -19.95 -29.56 1.08
C PHE A 214 -20.45 -29.25 2.49
N GLN A 215 -21.73 -28.90 2.64
CA GLN A 215 -22.32 -28.57 3.93
C GLN A 215 -22.27 -29.77 4.90
N ARG A 216 -22.57 -30.98 4.41
CA ARG A 216 -22.41 -32.21 5.20
C ARG A 216 -20.95 -32.44 5.61
N ALA A 217 -20.00 -32.25 4.70
CA ALA A 217 -18.58 -32.37 5.00
C ALA A 217 -18.11 -31.34 6.05
N LEU A 218 -18.56 -30.08 5.93
CA LEU A 218 -18.28 -29.02 6.89
C LEU A 218 -18.84 -29.33 8.28
N ASN A 219 -20.07 -29.83 8.35
CA ASN A 219 -20.71 -30.26 9.60
C ASN A 219 -20.00 -31.48 10.21
N GLY A 220 -19.41 -32.36 9.38
CA GLY A 220 -18.61 -33.51 9.82
C GLY A 220 -17.17 -33.19 10.24
N TYR A 221 -16.69 -31.96 10.05
CA TYR A 221 -15.30 -31.61 10.38
C TYR A 221 -15.00 -31.81 11.88
N GLY A 222 -14.04 -32.69 12.18
CA GLY A 222 -13.63 -33.05 13.54
C GLY A 222 -12.41 -32.31 14.08
N GLY A 223 -11.90 -31.32 13.34
CA GLY A 223 -10.72 -30.55 13.72
C GLY A 223 -11.01 -29.44 14.72
N TRP A 224 -10.27 -28.33 14.60
CA TRP A 224 -10.37 -27.19 15.51
C TRP A 224 -11.78 -26.56 15.53
N VAL A 225 -12.45 -26.65 16.68
CA VAL A 225 -13.85 -26.28 16.89
C VAL A 225 -14.17 -24.82 16.58
N ILE A 226 -13.34 -23.87 17.00
CA ILE A 226 -13.58 -22.43 16.73
C ILE A 226 -13.49 -22.17 15.22
N GLY A 227 -12.53 -22.80 14.53
CA GLY A 227 -12.41 -22.71 13.08
C GLY A 227 -13.61 -23.30 12.36
N LYS A 228 -14.11 -24.46 12.84
CA LYS A 228 -15.33 -25.10 12.32
C LYS A 228 -16.53 -24.16 12.39
N ILE A 229 -16.79 -23.61 13.58
CA ILE A 229 -17.90 -22.70 13.82
C ILE A 229 -17.73 -21.44 12.97
N ALA A 230 -16.51 -20.90 12.86
CA ALA A 230 -16.24 -19.75 11.99
C ALA A 230 -16.61 -20.03 10.53
N ALA A 231 -16.24 -21.19 9.99
CA ALA A 231 -16.59 -21.60 8.64
C ALA A 231 -18.10 -21.82 8.45
N GLN A 232 -18.77 -22.47 9.42
CA GLN A 232 -20.22 -22.68 9.41
C GLN A 232 -20.98 -21.36 9.46
N VAL A 233 -20.66 -20.47 10.41
CA VAL A 233 -21.29 -19.14 10.51
C VAL A 233 -21.06 -18.35 9.23
N LEU A 234 -19.86 -18.40 8.63
CA LEU A 234 -19.61 -17.70 7.37
C LEU A 234 -20.50 -18.23 6.23
N HIS A 235 -20.68 -19.54 6.14
CA HIS A 235 -21.50 -20.17 5.10
C HIS A 235 -22.99 -19.85 5.28
N TYR A 236 -23.48 -19.92 6.52
CA TYR A 236 -24.87 -19.58 6.85
C TYR A 236 -25.18 -18.09 6.74
N THR A 237 -24.21 -17.19 6.95
CA THR A 237 -24.47 -15.73 6.98
C THR A 237 -24.07 -15.00 5.71
N ALA A 238 -23.23 -15.63 4.87
CA ALA A 238 -22.60 -15.01 3.71
C ALA A 238 -21.89 -13.67 4.03
N MET A 239 -21.43 -13.47 5.26
CA MET A 239 -20.63 -12.30 5.64
C MET A 239 -19.26 -12.31 4.96
N ARG A 240 -18.53 -11.19 5.00
CA ARG A 240 -17.12 -11.21 4.59
C ARG A 240 -16.28 -11.88 5.68
N THR A 241 -15.21 -12.57 5.30
CA THR A 241 -14.29 -13.20 6.26
C THR A 241 -13.70 -12.18 7.26
N VAL A 242 -13.46 -10.95 6.81
CA VAL A 242 -12.99 -9.86 7.69
C VAL A 242 -14.05 -9.41 8.70
N GLU A 243 -15.32 -9.41 8.31
CA GLU A 243 -16.44 -9.05 9.20
C GLU A 243 -16.66 -10.13 10.26
N LEU A 244 -16.64 -11.40 9.84
CA LEU A 244 -16.79 -12.53 10.76
C LEU A 244 -15.68 -12.54 11.81
N ARG A 245 -14.41 -12.43 11.39
CA ARG A 245 -13.28 -12.54 12.33
C ARG A 245 -13.22 -11.38 13.31
N SER A 246 -13.79 -10.22 12.97
CA SER A 246 -13.83 -9.04 13.83
C SER A 246 -15.04 -8.99 14.78
N LEU A 247 -15.92 -9.99 14.76
CA LEU A 247 -17.11 -9.98 15.62
C LEU A 247 -16.71 -9.96 17.10
N VAL A 248 -17.33 -9.05 17.83
CA VAL A 248 -17.25 -8.93 19.28
C VAL A 248 -18.55 -9.43 19.91
N TRP A 249 -18.47 -9.98 21.12
CA TRP A 249 -19.65 -10.53 21.81
C TRP A 249 -20.73 -9.50 22.08
N SER A 250 -20.35 -8.24 22.33
CA SER A 250 -21.29 -7.12 22.48
C SER A 250 -22.10 -6.81 21.21
N GLY A 251 -21.66 -7.30 20.05
CA GLY A 251 -22.39 -7.19 18.78
C GLY A 251 -23.36 -8.33 18.51
N ILE A 252 -23.45 -9.34 19.37
CA ILE A 252 -24.34 -10.49 19.21
C ILE A 252 -25.58 -10.31 20.08
N ASP A 253 -26.72 -10.06 19.43
CA ASP A 253 -28.02 -9.93 20.09
C ASP A 253 -28.81 -11.23 19.93
N PHE A 254 -28.81 -12.05 20.99
CA PHE A 254 -29.54 -13.31 21.03
C PHE A 254 -31.06 -13.14 21.14
N GLU A 255 -31.54 -12.02 21.69
CA GLU A 255 -32.96 -11.75 21.88
C GLU A 255 -33.61 -11.40 20.53
N ASN A 256 -33.01 -10.46 19.80
CA ASN A 256 -33.48 -10.03 18.49
C ASN A 256 -32.96 -10.89 17.33
N ARG A 257 -32.08 -11.85 17.61
CA ARG A 257 -31.38 -12.70 16.62
C ARG A 257 -30.64 -11.86 15.57
N LEU A 258 -29.81 -10.93 16.01
CA LEU A 258 -29.04 -10.04 15.14
C LEU A 258 -27.54 -10.08 15.47
N ILE A 259 -26.74 -9.94 14.42
CA ILE A 259 -25.30 -9.68 14.50
C ILE A 259 -25.07 -8.26 14.01
N THR A 260 -24.39 -7.46 14.81
CA THR A 260 -23.99 -6.10 14.44
C THR A 260 -22.49 -6.07 14.23
N VAL A 261 -22.06 -5.76 13.00
CA VAL A 261 -20.64 -5.61 12.65
C VAL A 261 -20.22 -4.17 12.92
N ASP A 262 -19.10 -4.00 13.60
CA ASP A 262 -18.50 -2.69 13.84
C ASP A 262 -18.28 -1.93 12.50
N PRO A 263 -18.85 -0.71 12.36
CA PRO A 263 -18.63 0.13 11.18
C PRO A 263 -17.15 0.35 10.87
N GLU A 264 -16.24 0.39 11.85
CA GLU A 264 -14.81 0.60 11.63
C GLU A 264 -14.17 -0.50 10.78
N VAL A 265 -14.72 -1.73 10.82
CA VAL A 265 -14.27 -2.87 10.02
C VAL A 265 -14.86 -2.82 8.61
N MET A 266 -16.00 -2.15 8.43
CA MET A 266 -16.74 -2.14 7.18
C MET A 266 -16.11 -1.20 6.15
N LYS A 267 -16.06 -1.66 4.89
CA LYS A 267 -15.66 -0.82 3.76
C LYS A 267 -16.67 0.33 3.62
N GLY A 268 -16.23 1.57 3.86
CA GLY A 268 -17.09 2.76 3.81
C GLY A 268 -17.78 3.12 5.13
N ARG A 269 -17.40 2.48 6.25
CA ARG A 269 -17.87 2.80 7.62
C ARG A 269 -19.40 2.78 7.80
N LYS A 270 -20.10 1.92 7.06
CA LYS A 270 -21.54 1.74 7.22
C LYS A 270 -21.83 0.59 8.18
N LEU A 271 -22.76 0.80 9.10
CA LEU A 271 -23.25 -0.23 10.00
C LEU A 271 -23.86 -1.40 9.20
N HIS A 272 -23.37 -2.61 9.43
CA HIS A 272 -23.91 -3.83 8.83
C HIS A 272 -24.56 -4.69 9.91
N VAL A 273 -25.89 -4.84 9.80
CA VAL A 273 -26.69 -5.70 10.67
C VAL A 273 -27.09 -6.95 9.89
N VAL A 274 -26.86 -8.13 10.47
CA VAL A 274 -27.09 -9.45 9.86
C VAL A 274 -28.06 -10.27 10.72
N PRO A 275 -29.24 -10.66 10.20
CA PRO A 275 -30.12 -11.60 10.89
C PRO A 275 -29.49 -12.98 11.10
N MET A 276 -29.73 -13.57 12.27
CA MET A 276 -29.34 -14.93 12.60
C MET A 276 -30.49 -15.91 12.33
N SER A 277 -30.19 -16.99 11.63
CA SER A 277 -31.04 -18.19 11.62
C SER A 277 -30.94 -18.94 12.96
N GLU A 278 -31.80 -19.93 13.16
CA GLU A 278 -31.74 -20.82 14.33
C GLU A 278 -30.39 -21.55 14.42
N GLN A 279 -29.87 -22.01 13.27
CA GLN A 279 -28.54 -22.64 13.14
C GLN A 279 -27.43 -21.71 13.64
N VAL A 280 -27.42 -20.46 13.17
CA VAL A 280 -26.41 -19.47 13.57
C VAL A 280 -26.53 -19.13 15.05
N THR A 281 -27.76 -19.00 15.56
CA THR A 281 -28.03 -18.73 16.97
C THR A 281 -27.50 -19.85 17.85
N ALA A 282 -27.73 -21.12 17.49
CA ALA A 282 -27.20 -22.28 18.20
C ALA A 282 -25.67 -22.33 18.20
N LEU A 283 -25.06 -22.04 17.04
CA LEU A 283 -23.60 -21.98 16.91
C LEU A 283 -22.98 -20.91 17.82
N PHE A 284 -23.57 -19.70 17.88
CA PHE A 284 -23.07 -18.65 18.77
C PHE A 284 -23.29 -18.98 20.24
N LYS A 285 -24.43 -19.57 20.63
CA LYS A 285 -24.66 -20.01 22.03
C LYS A 285 -23.61 -21.02 22.46
N PHE A 286 -23.31 -22.01 21.62
CA PHE A 286 -22.26 -22.98 21.88
C PHE A 286 -20.87 -22.33 21.93
N LEU A 287 -20.56 -21.44 20.97
CA LEU A 287 -19.29 -20.72 20.94
C LEU A 287 -19.09 -19.84 22.18
N GLN A 288 -20.17 -19.24 22.72
CA GLN A 288 -20.13 -18.37 23.90
C GLN A 288 -19.64 -19.13 25.14
N GLN A 289 -19.95 -20.42 25.25
CA GLN A 289 -19.43 -21.27 26.33
C GLN A 289 -17.91 -21.46 26.25
N ILE A 290 -17.31 -21.29 25.07
CA ILE A 290 -15.87 -21.51 24.81
C ILE A 290 -15.09 -20.19 24.83
N THR A 291 -15.65 -19.13 24.22
CA THR A 291 -14.93 -17.86 23.99
C THR A 291 -15.62 -16.64 24.60
N GLY A 292 -16.73 -16.80 25.33
CA GLY A 292 -17.50 -15.70 25.94
C GLY A 292 -16.75 -14.89 26.99
N GLN A 293 -15.65 -15.41 27.53
CA GLN A 293 -14.75 -14.69 28.44
C GLN A 293 -13.82 -13.70 27.74
N TYR A 294 -13.75 -13.71 26.40
CA TYR A 294 -12.96 -12.77 25.60
C TYR A 294 -13.87 -11.70 24.99
N GLU A 295 -13.28 -10.63 24.46
CA GLU A 295 -14.04 -9.61 23.73
C GLU A 295 -14.52 -10.11 22.36
N LEU A 296 -13.64 -10.80 21.63
CA LEU A 296 -13.90 -11.34 20.29
C LEU A 296 -14.64 -12.67 20.34
N CYS A 297 -15.62 -12.86 19.45
CA CYS A 297 -16.30 -14.14 19.24
C CYS A 297 -15.30 -15.21 18.75
N PHE A 298 -14.41 -14.81 17.84
CA PHE A 298 -13.39 -15.66 17.23
C PHE A 298 -11.97 -15.17 17.57
N PRO A 299 -11.48 -15.41 18.78
CA PRO A 299 -10.15 -14.99 19.21
C PRO A 299 -9.06 -15.88 18.61
N GLY A 300 -7.89 -15.30 18.37
CA GLY A 300 -6.70 -15.98 17.86
C GLY A 300 -6.16 -17.00 18.85
N ARG A 301 -5.57 -18.09 18.34
CA ARG A 301 -5.05 -19.19 19.18
C ARG A 301 -3.94 -18.72 20.13
N ASN A 302 -3.01 -17.91 19.62
CA ASN A 302 -1.82 -17.46 20.37
C ASN A 302 -2.06 -16.15 21.12
N ASP A 303 -2.88 -15.26 20.58
CA ASP A 303 -3.21 -13.96 21.16
C ASP A 303 -4.72 -13.78 21.11
N ARG A 304 -5.35 -13.83 22.29
CA ARG A 304 -6.82 -13.76 22.43
C ARG A 304 -7.36 -12.35 22.19
N LYS A 305 -6.50 -11.33 22.15
CA LYS A 305 -6.87 -9.95 21.79
C LYS A 305 -6.89 -9.72 20.28
N LYS A 306 -6.34 -10.66 19.51
CA LYS A 306 -6.36 -10.61 18.03
C LYS A 306 -7.39 -11.59 17.50
N PRO A 307 -8.00 -11.31 16.35
CA PRO A 307 -8.92 -12.25 15.73
C PRO A 307 -8.19 -13.47 15.17
N ILE A 308 -8.93 -14.57 14.96
CA ILE A 308 -8.45 -15.72 14.18
C ILE A 308 -7.84 -15.28 12.84
N SER A 309 -6.89 -16.04 12.29
CA SER A 309 -6.25 -15.73 11.00
C SER A 309 -7.27 -15.61 9.86
N GLU A 310 -6.98 -14.77 8.86
CA GLU A 310 -7.78 -14.70 7.62
C GLU A 310 -7.87 -16.05 6.90
N ASN A 311 -6.86 -16.90 7.08
CA ASN A 311 -6.80 -18.24 6.49
C ASN A 311 -7.50 -19.32 7.33
N ALA A 312 -8.10 -18.97 8.48
CA ALA A 312 -8.74 -19.95 9.36
C ALA A 312 -9.84 -20.76 8.65
N VAL A 313 -10.72 -20.09 7.91
CA VAL A 313 -11.80 -20.73 7.14
C VAL A 313 -11.23 -21.56 5.99
N LEU A 314 -10.23 -21.05 5.28
CA LEU A 314 -9.52 -21.81 4.23
C LEU A 314 -8.87 -23.07 4.79
N GLY A 315 -8.32 -23.01 6.00
CA GLY A 315 -7.77 -24.16 6.70
C GLY A 315 -8.80 -25.25 6.95
N VAL A 316 -10.03 -24.89 7.33
CA VAL A 316 -11.14 -25.84 7.49
C VAL A 316 -11.56 -26.43 6.14
N ILE A 317 -11.75 -25.60 5.12
CA ILE A 317 -12.12 -26.02 3.76
C ILE A 317 -11.11 -27.05 3.20
N ARG A 318 -9.81 -26.79 3.39
CA ARG A 318 -8.75 -27.74 3.06
C ARG A 318 -8.85 -29.02 3.88
N GLY A 319 -9.11 -28.91 5.19
CA GLY A 319 -9.24 -30.04 6.10
C GLY A 319 -10.38 -31.00 5.76
N ILE A 320 -11.41 -30.53 5.03
CA ILE A 320 -12.52 -31.36 4.54
C ILE A 320 -12.38 -31.78 3.07
N GLY A 321 -11.23 -31.52 2.43
CA GLY A 321 -10.93 -31.98 1.07
C GLY A 321 -11.41 -31.06 -0.07
N TYR A 322 -11.77 -29.81 0.24
CA TYR A 322 -12.30 -28.85 -0.75
C TYR A 322 -11.31 -27.73 -1.12
N GLU A 323 -10.01 -27.97 -0.92
CA GLU A 323 -8.96 -27.01 -1.29
C GLU A 323 -9.06 -26.60 -2.76
N GLY A 324 -9.00 -25.30 -3.04
CA GLY A 324 -9.10 -24.73 -4.39
C GLY A 324 -10.49 -24.77 -5.04
N GLN A 325 -11.46 -25.50 -4.47
CA GLN A 325 -12.81 -25.65 -5.02
C GLN A 325 -13.78 -24.57 -4.51
N THR A 326 -13.55 -24.05 -3.31
CA THR A 326 -14.32 -22.94 -2.73
C THR A 326 -13.48 -22.13 -1.74
N CYS A 327 -13.98 -20.96 -1.36
CA CYS A 327 -13.41 -20.12 -0.31
C CYS A 327 -14.50 -19.29 0.37
N GLY A 328 -14.14 -18.49 1.39
CA GLY A 328 -15.10 -17.59 2.04
C GLY A 328 -15.78 -16.60 1.09
N HIS A 329 -15.10 -16.17 0.02
CA HIS A 329 -15.73 -15.36 -1.03
C HIS A 329 -16.64 -16.20 -1.95
N GLY A 330 -16.29 -17.47 -2.17
CA GLY A 330 -17.13 -18.43 -2.90
C GLY A 330 -18.50 -18.64 -2.24
N PHE A 331 -18.57 -18.70 -0.90
CA PHE A 331 -19.84 -18.78 -0.17
C PHE A 331 -20.78 -17.61 -0.48
N ARG A 332 -20.23 -16.41 -0.63
CA ARG A 332 -21.01 -15.20 -0.95
C ARG A 332 -21.57 -15.23 -2.37
N HIS A 333 -20.76 -15.74 -3.30
CA HIS A 333 -21.21 -15.95 -4.67
C HIS A 333 -22.35 -16.98 -4.72
N GLN A 334 -22.17 -18.12 -4.04
CA GLN A 334 -23.19 -19.16 -3.93
C GLN A 334 -24.50 -18.63 -3.34
N PHE A 335 -24.41 -17.89 -2.23
CA PHE A 335 -25.55 -17.24 -1.59
C PHE A 335 -26.33 -16.37 -2.58
N SER A 336 -25.63 -15.47 -3.29
CA SER A 336 -26.25 -14.58 -4.28
C SER A 336 -26.89 -15.37 -5.42
N THR A 337 -26.18 -16.34 -6.00
CA THR A 337 -26.67 -17.14 -7.12
C THR A 337 -27.91 -17.94 -6.74
N VAL A 338 -27.86 -18.72 -5.66
CA VAL A 338 -28.96 -19.60 -5.24
C VAL A 338 -30.20 -18.77 -4.90
N LEU A 339 -30.06 -17.68 -4.14
CA LEU A 339 -31.22 -16.90 -3.73
C LEU A 339 -31.87 -16.12 -4.88
N ASN A 340 -31.09 -15.65 -5.85
CA ASN A 340 -31.66 -15.06 -7.07
C ASN A 340 -32.39 -16.13 -7.91
N GLU A 341 -31.85 -17.35 -8.03
CA GLU A 341 -32.55 -18.46 -8.71
C GLU A 341 -33.83 -18.87 -8.00
N LYS A 342 -33.86 -18.78 -6.65
CA LYS A 342 -35.06 -19.00 -5.83
C LYS A 342 -35.98 -17.77 -5.76
N HIS A 343 -35.74 -16.75 -6.58
CA HIS A 343 -36.57 -15.54 -6.72
C HIS A 343 -36.74 -14.71 -5.44
N TRP A 344 -35.76 -14.74 -4.54
CA TRP A 344 -35.72 -13.80 -3.41
C TRP A 344 -35.46 -12.37 -3.90
N ASN A 345 -35.91 -11.40 -3.10
CA ASN A 345 -35.74 -9.99 -3.40
C ASN A 345 -34.25 -9.63 -3.55
N SER A 346 -33.83 -9.20 -4.74
CA SER A 346 -32.42 -8.89 -5.04
C SER A 346 -31.86 -7.75 -4.18
N ASP A 347 -32.65 -6.74 -3.82
CA ASP A 347 -32.18 -5.68 -2.91
C ASP A 347 -31.88 -6.22 -1.51
N ALA A 348 -32.69 -7.17 -1.03
CA ALA A 348 -32.47 -7.84 0.26
C ALA A 348 -31.18 -8.69 0.24
N ILE A 349 -30.90 -9.38 -0.87
CA ILE A 349 -29.66 -10.14 -1.09
C ILE A 349 -28.45 -9.21 -1.08
N GLU A 350 -28.49 -8.12 -1.86
CA GLU A 350 -27.38 -7.16 -1.94
C GLU A 350 -27.14 -6.45 -0.59
N MET A 351 -28.20 -6.15 0.15
CA MET A 351 -28.11 -5.61 1.50
C MET A 351 -27.48 -6.61 2.48
N GLN A 352 -27.83 -7.89 2.41
CA GLN A 352 -27.21 -8.96 3.22
C GLN A 352 -25.72 -9.12 2.91
N LEU A 353 -25.33 -8.93 1.66
CA LEU A 353 -23.94 -8.96 1.25
C LEU A 353 -23.22 -7.63 1.55
N ALA A 354 -23.88 -6.64 2.15
CA ALA A 354 -23.33 -5.30 2.34
C ALA A 354 -22.68 -4.77 1.04
N HIS A 355 -23.35 -5.00 -0.09
CA HIS A 355 -23.02 -4.38 -1.36
C HIS A 355 -23.65 -2.99 -1.41
N VAL A 356 -22.88 -2.02 -1.89
CA VAL A 356 -23.39 -0.65 -2.04
C VAL A 356 -24.20 -0.63 -3.32
N SER A 357 -25.53 -0.59 -3.21
CA SER A 357 -26.37 -0.18 -4.34
C SER A 357 -26.04 1.28 -4.67
N GLY A 358 -25.57 1.51 -5.91
CA GLY A 358 -25.31 2.86 -6.41
C GLY A 358 -26.61 3.65 -6.46
N GLY A 359 -26.61 4.87 -5.92
CA GLY A 359 -27.74 5.80 -6.00
C GLY A 359 -28.16 6.41 -4.65
N THR A 360 -28.95 7.47 -4.73
CA THR A 360 -29.47 8.31 -3.63
C THR A 360 -30.31 7.55 -2.59
N ARG A 361 -30.67 6.27 -2.84
CA ARG A 361 -31.36 5.37 -1.89
C ARG A 361 -30.45 4.83 -0.77
N SER A 362 -29.13 4.96 -0.89
CA SER A 362 -28.12 4.25 -0.07
C SER A 362 -27.91 4.78 1.36
N VAL A 363 -28.60 5.85 1.77
CA VAL A 363 -28.23 6.61 3.00
C VAL A 363 -29.21 6.42 4.16
N TYR A 364 -30.46 5.99 3.93
CA TYR A 364 -31.46 5.91 5.00
C TYR A 364 -32.38 4.70 4.86
N ASN A 365 -31.91 3.53 5.29
CA ASN A 365 -32.73 2.58 6.06
C ASN A 365 -31.89 1.37 6.49
N HIS A 366 -31.33 1.40 7.71
CA HIS A 366 -30.74 0.21 8.32
C HIS A 366 -31.79 -0.88 8.60
N ALA A 367 -33.07 -0.51 8.64
CA ALA A 367 -34.22 -1.39 8.80
C ALA A 367 -34.83 -1.87 7.46
N ALA A 368 -34.36 -1.38 6.30
CA ALA A 368 -34.91 -1.82 5.02
C ALA A 368 -34.69 -3.32 4.85
N TYR A 369 -35.78 -4.00 4.48
CA TYR A 369 -35.82 -5.43 4.23
C TYR A 369 -35.39 -6.30 5.44
N LEU A 370 -35.31 -5.78 6.67
CA LEU A 370 -34.84 -6.59 7.80
C LEU A 370 -35.76 -7.80 8.07
N ALA A 371 -37.07 -7.61 7.99
CA ALA A 371 -38.05 -8.70 8.11
C ALA A 371 -37.87 -9.74 6.98
N THR A 372 -37.82 -9.29 5.73
CA THR A 372 -37.55 -10.14 4.56
C THR A 372 -36.21 -10.89 4.69
N ARG A 373 -35.17 -10.21 5.18
CA ARG A 373 -33.85 -10.83 5.40
C ARG A 373 -33.89 -11.85 6.52
N ARG A 374 -34.68 -11.66 7.59
CA ARG A 374 -34.85 -12.69 8.63
C ARG A 374 -35.40 -13.98 8.03
N GLU A 375 -36.46 -13.89 7.23
CA GLU A 375 -37.05 -15.04 6.54
C GLU A 375 -36.07 -15.66 5.54
N MET A 376 -35.39 -14.84 4.74
CA MET A 376 -34.40 -15.27 3.75
C MET A 376 -33.20 -15.98 4.39
N MET A 377 -32.68 -15.46 5.50
CA MET A 377 -31.54 -16.07 6.21
C MET A 377 -31.93 -17.39 6.88
N GLN A 378 -33.17 -17.51 7.36
CA GLN A 378 -33.68 -18.78 7.86
C GLN A 378 -33.84 -19.79 6.71
N PHE A 379 -34.50 -19.40 5.61
CA PHE A 379 -34.63 -20.23 4.41
C PHE A 379 -33.28 -20.70 3.89
N TRP A 380 -32.30 -19.81 3.77
CA TRP A 380 -30.95 -20.16 3.31
C TRP A 380 -30.30 -21.21 4.21
N ALA A 381 -30.40 -21.05 5.53
CA ALA A 381 -29.83 -22.01 6.47
C ALA A 381 -30.53 -23.37 6.40
N ASP A 382 -31.86 -23.38 6.25
CA ASP A 382 -32.63 -24.60 6.09
C ASP A 382 -32.36 -25.29 4.74
N TRP A 383 -32.17 -24.52 3.67
CA TRP A 383 -31.84 -25.04 2.35
C TRP A 383 -30.44 -25.68 2.35
N LEU A 384 -29.45 -25.02 2.96
CA LEU A 384 -28.11 -25.60 3.14
C LEU A 384 -28.17 -26.95 3.88
N ASP A 385 -29.01 -27.03 4.92
CA ASP A 385 -29.21 -28.24 5.72
C ASP A 385 -30.18 -29.26 5.09
N GLU A 386 -30.63 -29.05 3.85
CA GLU A 386 -31.59 -29.91 3.13
C GLU A 386 -32.93 -30.09 3.86
N LYS A 387 -33.33 -29.12 4.68
CA LYS A 387 -34.63 -29.09 5.38
C LYS A 387 -35.77 -28.51 4.53
N VAL A 388 -35.42 -27.86 3.42
CA VAL A 388 -36.34 -27.30 2.42
C VAL A 388 -35.78 -27.52 1.02
N SER A 389 -36.67 -27.63 0.02
CA SER A 389 -36.34 -27.99 -1.38
C SER A 389 -36.03 -26.80 -2.29
#